data_AF-A0A536YHY2-F1
#
_entry.id   AF-A0A536YHY2-F1
#
_cell.length_a   1.000
_cell.length_b   1.000
_cell.length_c   1.000
_cell.angle_alpha   90.00
_cell.angle_beta   90.00
_cell.angle_gamma   90.00
#
_symmetry.space_group_name_H-M   'P 1'
#
loop_
_entity.id
_entity.type
_entity.pdbx_description
1 polymer ?
#
loop_
_entity_poly.entity_id
_entity_poly.type
_entity_poly.pdbx_seq_one_letter_code
_entity_poly.pdbx_strand_id
1 'polypeptide(L)'
;MRLNRRESSRSCSSPQRVEAGSGPASHRAVLCAALVTLLLLTATDANAALPRAVARAFLDEGIPLSAVSVYVREAGAARPLISHRPGKPMNPASTMKLVTTFAALELLGP
;
A
#
# COMPACT_ATOMS: atom_id res chain seq x y z
N MET A 1 -62.99 -27.13 -36.45
CA MET A 1 -63.89 -26.15 -37.11
C MET A 1 -63.86 -24.85 -36.31
N ARG A 2 -63.58 -23.74 -37.00
CA ARG A 2 -63.51 -22.32 -36.58
C ARG A 2 -62.19 -21.79 -35.98
N LEU A 3 -61.51 -21.01 -36.83
CA LEU A 3 -60.40 -20.07 -36.60
C LEU A 3 -60.84 -18.83 -35.80
N ASN A 4 -59.95 -18.30 -34.97
CA ASN A 4 -59.87 -16.89 -34.52
C ASN A 4 -58.57 -16.77 -33.67
N ARG A 5 -57.73 -15.74 -33.66
CA ARG A 5 -57.84 -14.35 -34.13
C ARG A 5 -56.43 -13.72 -34.02
N ARG A 6 -55.96 -13.14 -35.12
CA ARG A 6 -55.14 -11.91 -35.28
C ARG A 6 -54.01 -11.59 -34.26
N GLU A 7 -52.80 -11.57 -34.81
CA GLU A 7 -51.79 -10.49 -34.76
C GLU A 7 -52.10 -9.25 -33.91
N SER A 8 -51.09 -8.75 -33.19
CA SER A 8 -50.40 -7.50 -33.56
C SER A 8 -49.70 -6.86 -32.35
N SER A 9 -48.38 -6.88 -32.41
CA SER A 9 -47.50 -5.71 -32.24
C SER A 9 -47.72 -4.78 -31.04
N ARG A 10 -46.71 -4.67 -30.17
CA ARG A 10 -46.07 -3.40 -29.75
C ARG A 10 -44.90 -3.68 -28.81
N SER A 11 -43.71 -3.73 -29.41
CA SER A 11 -42.44 -3.46 -28.75
C SER A 11 -42.28 -1.95 -28.63
N CYS A 12 -42.15 -1.40 -27.41
CA CYS A 12 -41.29 -0.27 -27.03
C CYS A 12 -41.54 0.19 -25.58
N SER A 13 -40.50 0.28 -24.74
CA SER A 13 -40.25 1.30 -23.67
C SER A 13 -39.14 0.78 -22.72
N SER A 14 -37.86 1.12 -22.93
CA SER A 14 -37.08 2.29 -22.43
C SER A 14 -36.40 2.08 -21.05
N PRO A 15 -35.17 2.60 -20.83
CA PRO A 15 -34.30 2.25 -19.70
C PRO A 15 -34.56 3.11 -18.45
N GLN A 16 -34.43 2.54 -17.26
CA GLN A 16 -34.57 3.27 -15.99
C GLN A 16 -33.28 4.04 -15.62
N ARG A 17 -33.48 5.34 -15.37
CA ARG A 17 -32.52 6.34 -14.88
C ARG A 17 -32.49 6.27 -13.34
N VAL A 18 -31.31 6.08 -12.76
CA VAL A 18 -31.09 6.14 -11.30
C VAL A 18 -30.96 7.61 -10.90
N GLU A 19 -31.96 8.14 -10.20
CA GLU A 19 -31.89 9.47 -9.56
C GLU A 19 -31.38 9.32 -8.12
N ALA A 20 -30.32 10.05 -7.79
CA ALA A 20 -29.75 10.14 -6.46
C ALA A 20 -30.49 11.21 -5.63
N GLY A 21 -31.27 10.77 -4.65
CA GLY A 21 -31.89 11.65 -3.66
C GLY A 21 -30.92 12.03 -2.53
N SER A 22 -30.68 13.32 -2.31
CA SER A 22 -29.88 13.84 -1.18
C SER A 22 -30.77 14.23 0.01
N GLY A 23 -30.65 13.53 1.13
CA GLY A 23 -31.22 13.92 2.43
C GLY A 23 -30.15 14.44 3.43
N PRO A 24 -30.56 14.99 4.60
CA PRO A 24 -29.71 15.72 5.56
C PRO A 24 -28.70 14.86 6.36
N ALA A 25 -28.34 13.68 5.86
CA ALA A 25 -27.22 12.86 6.35
C ALA A 25 -25.83 13.44 5.98
N SER A 26 -25.80 14.56 5.25
CA SER A 26 -24.60 15.15 4.64
C SER A 26 -23.58 15.63 5.66
N HIS A 27 -23.97 16.25 6.78
CA HIS A 27 -22.97 16.82 7.71
C HIS A 27 -22.16 15.73 8.43
N ARG A 28 -22.82 14.67 8.90
CA ARG A 28 -22.13 13.54 9.57
C ARG A 28 -21.31 12.74 8.55
N ALA A 29 -21.84 12.54 7.35
CA ALA A 29 -21.11 11.86 6.27
C ALA A 29 -19.90 12.68 5.80
N VAL A 30 -20.03 14.00 5.66
CA VAL A 30 -18.95 14.92 5.29
C VAL A 30 -17.91 15.00 6.41
N LEU A 31 -18.32 15.04 7.68
CA LEU A 31 -17.41 14.99 8.83
C LEU A 31 -16.63 13.67 8.87
N CYS A 32 -17.30 12.53 8.69
CA CYS A 32 -16.63 11.23 8.63
C CYS A 32 -15.66 11.15 7.45
N ALA A 33 -16.07 11.60 6.26
CA ALA A 33 -15.22 11.61 5.07
C ALA A 33 -14.00 12.53 5.27
N ALA A 34 -14.19 13.72 5.85
CA ALA A 34 -13.10 14.63 6.18
C ALA A 34 -12.14 14.03 7.23
N LEU A 35 -12.67 13.36 8.26
CA LEU A 35 -11.87 12.72 9.30
C LEU A 35 -11.03 11.57 8.74
N VAL A 36 -11.63 10.74 7.86
CA VAL A 36 -10.92 9.66 7.16
C VAL A 36 -9.85 10.22 6.24
N THR A 37 -10.15 11.27 5.49
CA THR A 37 -9.19 11.93 4.59
C THR A 37 -8.01 12.51 5.38
N LEU A 38 -8.29 13.18 6.51
CA LEU A 38 -7.25 13.71 7.39
C LEU A 38 -6.37 12.60 8.00
N LEU A 39 -6.97 11.47 8.39
CA LEU A 39 -6.24 10.33 8.94
C LEU A 39 -5.28 9.73 7.90
N LEU A 40 -5.72 9.59 6.65
CA LEU A 40 -4.88 9.10 5.55
C LEU A 40 -3.69 10.03 5.24
N LEU A 41 -3.85 11.35 5.40
CA LEU A 41 -2.79 12.32 5.16
C LEU A 41 -1.66 12.27 6.22
N THR A 42 -1.94 11.74 7.41
CA THR A 42 -0.97 11.69 8.52
C THR A 42 -0.16 10.39 8.58
N ALA A 43 -0.35 9.47 7.62
CA ALA A 43 0.43 8.26 7.49
C ALA A 43 1.88 8.59 7.03
N THR A 44 2.68 9.09 7.96
CA THR A 44 4.12 9.25 7.78
C THR A 44 4.80 8.01 8.34
N ASP A 45 5.71 7.42 7.55
CA ASP A 45 6.52 6.30 8.03
C ASP A 45 7.32 6.75 9.25
N ALA A 46 7.01 6.16 10.41
CA ALA A 46 7.77 6.34 11.64
C ALA A 46 9.18 5.76 11.44
N ASN A 47 10.07 6.58 10.88
CA ASN A 47 11.46 6.24 10.67
C ASN A 47 12.22 6.44 11.98
N ALA A 48 12.75 5.36 12.55
CA ALA A 48 13.65 5.49 13.69
C ALA A 48 14.86 6.33 13.25
N ALA A 49 15.20 7.36 14.02
CA ALA A 49 16.41 8.13 13.80
C ALA A 49 17.63 7.22 14.02
N LEU A 50 18.62 7.31 13.14
CA LEU A 50 19.87 6.57 13.32
C LEU A 50 20.60 7.07 14.58
N PRO A 51 21.31 6.19 15.32
CA PRO A 51 22.18 6.62 16.41
C PRO A 51 23.15 7.69 15.93
N ARG A 52 23.36 8.74 16.74
CA ARG A 52 24.13 9.94 16.34
C ARG A 52 25.51 9.63 15.76
N ALA A 53 26.22 8.67 16.36
CA ALA A 53 27.54 8.25 15.89
C ALA A 53 27.49 7.64 14.48
N VAL A 54 26.47 6.82 14.20
CA VAL A 54 26.26 6.18 12.89
C VAL A 54 25.85 7.20 11.84
N ALA A 55 24.92 8.10 12.18
CA ALA A 55 24.50 9.18 11.28
C ALA A 55 25.68 10.08 10.89
N ARG A 56 26.54 10.43 11.85
CA ARG A 56 27.76 11.23 11.60
C ARG A 56 28.73 10.53 10.67
N ALA A 57 29.00 9.24 10.87
CA ALA A 57 29.92 8.49 10.01
C ALA A 57 29.53 8.56 8.52
N PHE A 58 28.23 8.53 8.19
CA PHE A 58 27.78 8.74 6.81
C PHE A 58 27.98 10.17 6.33
N LEU A 59 27.63 11.15 7.16
CA LEU A 59 27.74 12.57 6.81
C LEU A 59 29.19 13.01 6.62
N ASP A 60 30.11 12.49 7.43
CA ASP A 60 31.55 12.77 7.35
C ASP A 60 32.14 12.25 6.01
N GLU A 61 31.58 11.18 5.46
CA GLU A 61 31.91 10.63 4.12
C GLU A 61 31.08 11.26 2.98
N GLY A 62 30.31 12.32 3.27
CA GLY A 62 29.49 13.02 2.27
C GLY A 62 28.28 12.21 1.78
N ILE A 63 27.87 11.16 2.50
CA ILE A 63 26.73 10.33 2.16
C ILE A 63 25.46 10.92 2.81
N PRO A 64 24.47 11.39 2.02
CA PRO A 64 23.24 11.90 2.60
C PRO A 64 22.42 10.77 3.23
N LEU A 65 21.86 11.01 4.43
CA LEU A 65 21.06 9.99 5.14
C LEU A 65 19.81 9.53 4.36
N SER A 66 19.34 10.33 3.40
CA SER A 66 18.25 9.94 2.50
C SER A 66 18.63 8.78 1.55
N ALA A 67 19.92 8.57 1.29
CA ALA A 67 20.46 7.48 0.47
C ALA A 67 20.77 6.20 1.27
N VAL A 68 20.56 6.21 2.60
CA VAL A 68 20.88 5.09 3.49
C VAL A 68 19.59 4.43 3.97
N SER A 69 19.57 3.10 4.05
CA SER A 69 18.56 2.32 4.76
C SER A 69 19.28 1.35 5.70
N VAL A 70 18.81 1.23 6.94
CA VAL A 70 19.46 0.41 7.98
C VAL A 70 18.40 -0.35 8.76
N TYR A 71 18.60 -1.67 8.86
CA TYR A 71 17.78 -2.55 9.67
C TYR A 71 18.69 -3.42 10.54
N VAL A 72 18.48 -3.41 11.85
CA VAL A 72 19.24 -4.22 12.81
C VAL A 72 18.26 -4.97 13.69
N ARG A 73 18.39 -6.29 13.73
CA ARG A 73 17.57 -7.18 14.54
C ARG A 73 18.42 -8.35 14.98
N GLU A 74 18.29 -8.72 16.25
CA GLU A 74 18.87 -9.96 16.77
C GLU A 74 18.25 -11.18 16.06
N ALA A 75 19.06 -12.19 15.75
CA ALA A 75 18.56 -13.39 15.08
C ALA A 75 17.53 -14.11 15.97
N GLY A 76 16.34 -14.40 15.42
CA GLY A 76 15.23 -15.01 16.16
C GLY A 76 14.37 -14.04 16.97
N ALA A 77 14.79 -12.78 17.17
CA ALA A 77 13.97 -11.78 17.85
C ALA A 77 12.82 -11.28 16.96
N ALA A 78 11.66 -11.00 17.57
CA ALA A 78 10.49 -10.51 16.84
C ALA A 78 10.59 -9.03 16.43
N ARG A 79 11.30 -8.20 17.22
CA ARG A 79 11.37 -6.75 17.03
C ARG A 79 12.78 -6.28 16.68
N PRO A 80 12.94 -5.33 15.74
CA PRO A 80 14.24 -4.75 15.42
C PRO A 80 14.73 -3.80 16.52
N LEU A 81 16.05 -3.72 16.67
CA LEU A 81 16.74 -2.69 17.44
C LEU A 81 16.80 -1.35 16.67
N ILE A 82 16.95 -1.43 15.34
CA ILE A 82 16.97 -0.27 14.44
C ILE A 82 16.12 -0.58 13.20
N SER A 83 15.23 0.34 12.86
CA SER A 83 14.39 0.27 11.65
C SER A 83 14.34 1.65 10.98
N HIS A 84 15.33 1.94 10.14
CA HIS A 84 15.48 3.20 9.43
C HIS A 84 15.26 3.00 7.93
N ARG A 85 14.20 3.60 7.37
CA ARG A 85 13.80 3.50 5.96
C ARG A 85 13.67 2.04 5.47
N PRO A 86 13.04 1.13 6.25
CA PRO A 86 13.05 -0.30 5.96
C PRO A 86 12.31 -0.66 4.66
N GLY A 87 11.32 0.14 4.25
CA GLY A 87 10.54 -0.07 3.03
C GLY A 87 11.09 0.64 1.79
N LYS A 88 12.20 1.39 1.90
CA LYS A 88 12.75 2.13 0.76
C LYS A 88 13.57 1.18 -0.13
N PRO A 89 13.21 0.98 -1.42
CA PRO A 89 14.01 0.16 -2.32
C PRO A 89 15.39 0.76 -2.54
N MET A 90 16.42 -0.09 -2.49
CA MET A 90 17.83 0.25 -2.69
C MET A 90 18.48 -0.74 -3.66
N ASN A 91 19.60 -0.38 -4.28
CA ASN A 91 20.42 -1.33 -5.05
C ASN A 91 21.13 -2.29 -4.09
N PRO A 92 20.82 -3.60 -4.08
CA PRO A 92 21.46 -4.55 -3.17
C PRO A 92 22.90 -4.91 -3.57
N ALA A 93 23.31 -4.63 -4.81
CA ALA A 93 24.58 -5.09 -5.38
C ALA A 93 24.83 -6.58 -5.06
N SER A 94 26.00 -6.93 -4.55
CA SER A 94 26.34 -8.33 -4.23
C SER A 94 25.57 -8.93 -3.05
N THR A 95 24.83 -8.14 -2.24
CA THR A 95 23.98 -8.70 -1.19
C THR A 95 22.80 -9.50 -1.76
N MET A 96 22.45 -9.29 -3.03
CA MET A 96 21.47 -10.10 -3.77
C MET A 96 21.83 -11.59 -3.77
N LYS A 97 23.12 -11.93 -3.65
CA LYS A 97 23.57 -13.32 -3.57
C LYS A 97 22.90 -14.09 -2.42
N LEU A 98 22.61 -13.43 -1.30
CA LEU A 98 21.90 -14.06 -0.17
C LEU A 98 20.53 -14.56 -0.59
N VAL A 99 19.78 -13.76 -1.35
CA VAL A 99 18.44 -14.10 -1.85
C VAL A 99 18.53 -15.27 -2.82
N THR A 100 19.46 -15.22 -3.77
CA THR A 100 19.60 -16.27 -4.79
C THR A 100 20.11 -17.57 -4.21
N THR A 101 21.05 -17.52 -3.25
CA THR A 101 21.55 -18.71 -2.56
C THR A 101 20.46 -19.33 -1.70
N PHE A 102 19.69 -18.53 -0.96
CA PHE A 102 18.54 -19.04 -0.22
C PHE A 102 17.56 -19.76 -1.14
N ALA A 103 17.17 -19.14 -2.26
CA ALA A 103 16.30 -19.77 -3.25
C ALA A 103 16.91 -21.05 -3.84
N ALA A 104 18.22 -21.07 -4.12
CA ALA A 104 18.91 -22.24 -4.64
C ALA A 104 18.90 -23.40 -3.62
N LEU A 105 19.16 -23.13 -2.34
CA LEU A 105 19.11 -24.15 -1.29
C LEU A 105 17.70 -24.72 -1.11
N GLU A 106 16.66 -23.89 -1.18
CA GLU A 106 15.26 -24.34 -1.10
C GLU A 106 14.85 -25.18 -2.33
N LEU A 107 15.33 -24.83 -3.52
CA LEU A 107 14.95 -25.50 -4.77
C LEU A 107 15.79 -26.73 -5.09
N LEU A 108 17.07 -26.73 -4.73
CA LEU A 108 18.04 -27.75 -5.12
C LEU A 108 18.50 -28.64 -3.96
N GLY A 109 18.24 -28.23 -2.71
CA GLY A 109 18.79 -28.88 -1.52
C GLY A 109 20.21 -28.38 -1.17
N PRO A 110 20.70 -28.74 0.04
CA PRO A 110 22.03 -28.37 0.51
C PRO A 110 23.17 -29.16 -0.14
#